data_AF-A0A444K344-F1
#
_entry.id   AF-A0A444K344-F1
#
_cell.length_a   1.000
_cell.length_b   1.000
_cell.length_c   1.000
_cell.angle_alpha   90.00
_cell.angle_beta   90.00
_cell.angle_gamma   90.00
#
_symmetry.space_group_name_H-M   'P 1'
#
loop_
_entity.id
_entity.type
_entity.pdbx_description
1 polymer ?
#
loop_
_entity_poly.entity_id
_entity_poly.type
_entity_poly.pdbx_seq_one_letter_code
_entity_poly.pdbx_strand_id
1 'polypeptide(L)' 'MAWTAKAGRAIPAGMKKGDHLFLVDGSGYIFRAYHALPPLNRKSDGLPTSAVLGFCNMV' A
#
# COMPACT_ATOMS: atom_id res chain seq x y z
N MET A 1 13.54 -22.43 4.87
CA MET A 1 12.40 -21.91 4.09
C MET A 1 12.91 -20.79 3.21
N ALA A 2 12.98 -21.03 1.90
CA ALA A 2 13.61 -20.14 0.93
C ALA A 2 12.60 -19.13 0.37
N TRP A 3 12.84 -17.83 0.57
CA TRP A 3 12.22 -16.77 -0.23
C TRP A 3 13.17 -16.40 -1.37
N THR A 4 13.29 -17.27 -2.36
CA THR A 4 13.96 -16.93 -3.63
C THR A 4 12.92 -16.93 -4.74
N ALA A 5 11.98 -15.99 -4.66
CA ALA A 5 11.24 -15.57 -5.84
C ALA A 5 12.20 -14.74 -6.71
N LYS A 6 12.64 -15.33 -7.82
CA LYS A 6 13.31 -14.60 -8.89
C LYS A 6 12.31 -13.54 -9.34
N ALA A 7 12.51 -12.28 -8.94
CA ALA A 7 11.71 -11.17 -9.42
C ALA A 7 11.96 -11.05 -10.93
N GLY A 8 11.17 -11.77 -11.72
CA GLY A 8 11.03 -11.49 -13.14
C GLY A 8 10.71 -10.01 -13.24
N ARG A 9 11.59 -9.27 -13.90
CA ARG A 9 11.52 -7.81 -14.04
C ARG A 9 10.12 -7.45 -14.54
N ALA A 10 9.26 -7.01 -13.63
CA ALA A 10 7.90 -6.56 -13.93
C ALA A 10 7.93 -5.15 -14.53
N ILE A 11 8.86 -4.90 -15.46
CA ILE A 11 8.71 -3.78 -16.38
C ILE A 11 7.87 -4.37 -17.52
N PRO A 12 6.55 -4.12 -17.56
CA PRO A 12 5.76 -4.52 -18.72
C PRO A 12 6.40 -3.94 -19.98
N ALA A 13 6.20 -4.62 -21.12
CA ALA A 13 6.58 -4.07 -22.42
C ALA A 13 6.14 -2.59 -22.51
N GLY A 14 6.97 -1.74 -23.12
CA GLY A 14 6.85 -0.29 -23.05
C GLY A 14 5.41 0.22 -23.19
N MET A 15 5.07 1.23 -22.39
CA MET A 15 3.74 1.87 -22.34
C MET A 15 3.19 2.13 -23.75
N LYS A 16 1.96 1.71 -23.99
CA LYS A 16 1.25 1.96 -25.25
C LYS A 16 0.47 3.28 -25.18
N LYS A 17 0.13 3.81 -26.35
CA LYS A 17 -0.75 4.97 -26.45
C LYS A 17 -2.11 4.65 -25.80
N GLY A 18 -2.45 5.39 -24.75
CA GLY A 18 -3.70 5.21 -23.99
C GLY A 18 -3.53 4.52 -22.63
N ASP A 19 -2.34 4.01 -22.29
CA ASP A 19 -2.08 3.48 -20.96
C ASP A 19 -1.92 4.61 -19.93
N HIS A 20 -2.34 4.36 -18.69
CA HIS A 20 -2.20 5.28 -17.57
C HIS A 20 -1.29 4.68 -16.50
N LEU A 21 -0.26 5.44 -16.10
CA LEU A 21 0.65 5.07 -15.02
C LEU A 21 0.37 5.94 -13.80
N PHE A 22 0.08 5.29 -12.67
CA PHE A 22 -0.05 5.93 -11.37
C PHE A 22 1.15 5.54 -10.51
N LEU A 23 1.89 6.54 -10.04
CA LEU A 23 2.96 6.35 -9.07
C LEU A 23 2.47 6.81 -7.70
N VAL A 24 2.49 5.90 -6.73
CA VAL A 24 2.06 6.18 -5.36
C VAL A 24 3.27 6.10 -4.43
N ASP A 25 3.53 7.17 -3.67
CA ASP A 25 4.49 7.12 -2.56
C ASP A 25 3.86 6.39 -1.38
N GLY A 26 4.13 5.08 -1.27
CA GLY A 26 3.58 4.25 -0.19
C GLY A 26 3.99 4.72 1.22
N SER A 27 5.18 5.30 1.38
CA SER A 27 5.70 5.72 2.68
C SER A 27 5.03 6.99 3.19
N GLY A 28 4.91 8.01 2.34
CA GLY A 28 4.14 9.20 2.63
C GLY A 28 2.65 8.88 2.81
N TYR A 29 2.11 7.97 2.00
CA TYR A 29 0.70 7.56 2.12
C TYR A 29 0.38 6.92 3.47
N ILE A 30 1.19 5.96 3.93
CA ILE A 30 0.93 5.26 5.19
C ILE A 30 1.15 6.20 6.39
N PHE A 31 2.12 7.12 6.31
CA PHE A 31 2.35 8.12 7.33
C PHE A 31 1.16 9.08 7.46
N ARG A 32 0.61 9.55 6.33
CA ARG A 32 -0.61 10.36 6.32
C ARG A 32 -1.80 9.59 6.88
N ALA A 33 -1.99 8.33 6.47
CA ALA A 33 -3.07 7.48 6.97
C ALA A 33 -3.05 7.35 8.49
N TYR A 34 -1.87 7.14 9.07
CA TYR A 34 -1.68 6.97 10.51
C TYR A 34 -2.15 8.18 11.32
N HIS A 35 -1.96 9.40 10.79
CA HIS A 35 -2.29 10.65 11.48
C HIS A 35 -3.69 11.21 11.13
N ALA A 36 -4.36 10.68 10.12
CA ALA A 36 -5.64 11.21 9.64
C ALA A 36 -6.86 10.66 10.40
N LEU A 37 -6.74 9.47 10.98
CA LEU A 37 -7.84 8.76 11.64
C LEU A 37 -7.58 8.64 13.15
N PRO A 38 -8.65 8.59 13.98
CA PRO A 38 -8.49 8.27 15.39
C PRO A 38 -7.87 6.87 15.58
N PRO A 39 -7.32 6.57 16.77
CA PRO A 39 -6.84 5.23 17.08
C PRO A 39 -7.95 4.19 16.90
N LEU A 40 -7.74 3.24 16.00
CA LEU A 40 -8.66 2.13 15.74
C LEU A 40 -7.92 0.82 15.95
N ASN A 41 -8.46 -0.01 16.83
CA ASN A 41 -7.85 -1.28 17.20
C ASN A 41 -8.73 -2.45 16.78
N ARG A 42 -8.11 -3.53 16.30
CA ARG A 42 -8.80 -4.77 15.98
C ARG A 42 -9.35 -5.39 17.27
N LYS A 43 -10.62 -5.77 17.27
CA LYS A 43 -11.33 -6.23 18.49
C LYS A 43 -10.77 -7.53 19.08
N SER A 44 -10.20 -8.42 18.27
CA SER A 44 -9.76 -9.76 18.71
C SER A 44 -8.45 -9.74 19.50
N ASP A 45 -7.55 -8.80 19.22
CA ASP A 45 -6.19 -8.78 19.77
C ASP A 45 -5.66 -7.38 20.07
N GLY A 46 -6.47 -6.33 19.88
CA GLY A 46 -6.11 -4.96 20.19
C GLY A 46 -5.11 -4.32 19.22
N LEU A 47 -4.75 -4.98 18.12
CA LEU A 47 -3.74 -4.45 17.20
C LEU A 47 -4.23 -3.13 16.56
N PRO A 48 -3.44 -2.03 16.59
CA PRO A 48 -3.77 -0.81 15.87
C PRO A 48 -3.84 -1.04 14.36
N THR A 49 -4.91 -0.55 13.73
CA THR A 49 -5.21 -0.77 12.31
C THR A 49 -5.62 0.49 11.56
N SER A 50 -5.67 1.66 12.24
CA SER A 50 -6.08 2.93 11.64
C SER A 50 -5.26 3.31 10.39
N ALA A 51 -3.94 3.14 10.43
CA ALA A 51 -3.08 3.43 9.27
C ALA A 51 -3.36 2.51 8.08
N VAL A 52 -3.59 1.22 8.32
CA VAL A 52 -3.91 0.26 7.25
C VAL A 52 -5.27 0.60 6.64
N LEU A 53 -6.28 0.86 7.48
CA LEU A 53 -7.61 1.25 7.02
C LEU A 53 -7.56 2.55 6.20
N GLY A 54 -6.87 3.57 6.72
CA GLY A 54 -6.71 4.84 6.01
C GLY A 54 -5.99 4.67 4.68
N PHE A 55 -4.91 3.88 4.65
CA PHE A 55 -4.15 3.61 3.43
C PHE A 55 -5.01 2.95 2.35
N CYS A 56 -5.74 1.89 2.71
CA CYS A 56 -6.58 1.15 1.78
C CYS A 56 -7.76 1.98 1.24
N ASN A 57 -8.27 2.94 2.02
CA ASN A 57 -9.41 3.77 1.63
C ASN A 57 -9.04 5.03 0.85
N MET A 58 -7.76 5.30 0.63
CA MET A 58 -7.33 6.52 -0.05
C MET A 58 -7.27 6.39 -1.59
N VAL A 59 -7.84 5.32 -2.17
CA VAL A 59 -7.84 5.07 -3.63
C VAL A 59 -9.20 4.58 -4.11
#